data_AF-A0A3L7AHF6-F1
#
_entry.id   AF-A0A3L7AHF6-F1
#
_cell.length_a   1.000
_cell.length_b   1.000
_cell.length_c   1.000
_cell.angle_alpha   90.00
_cell.angle_beta   90.00
_cell.angle_gamma   90.00
#
_symmetry.space_group_name_H-M   'P 1'
#
loop_
_entity.id
_entity.type
_entity.pdbx_description
1 polymer ?
#
loop_
_entity_poly.entity_id
_entity_poly.type
_entity_poly.pdbx_seq_one_letter_code
_entity_poly.pdbx_strand_id
1 'polypeptide(L)'
;MTALVALLSAKWAAALGLGWALPAAAAGVSLVATLLCGGDWWLALIVSAGVAGFVALWSALGLKPALAWLAGAAALAIHHLGVRKGAAQQATKERANADRAVQQAERARADADRRNSDPERLRDDDGFRRD
;
A
#
# COMPACT_ATOMS: atom_id res chain seq x y z
N MET A 1 3.95 17.55 54.08
CA MET A 1 3.43 17.92 52.74
C MET A 1 4.55 18.27 51.74
N THR A 2 5.58 19.03 52.12
CA THR A 2 6.67 19.47 51.23
C THR A 2 7.46 18.33 50.57
N ALA A 3 7.77 17.24 51.29
CA ALA A 3 8.52 16.11 50.73
C ALA A 3 7.76 15.37 49.60
N LEU A 4 6.43 15.31 49.68
CA LEU A 4 5.59 14.58 48.72
C LEU A 4 5.44 15.38 47.41
N VAL A 5 5.41 16.71 47.51
CA VAL A 5 5.41 17.63 46.36
C VAL A 5 6.76 17.58 45.63
N ALA A 6 7.89 17.52 46.36
CA ALA A 6 9.22 17.41 45.77
C ALA A 6 9.45 16.09 45.02
N LEU A 7 8.89 14.99 45.53
CA LEU A 7 8.97 13.68 44.88
C LEU A 7 8.10 13.60 43.61
N LEU A 8 6.92 14.25 43.63
CA LEU A 8 6.10 14.38 42.43
C LEU A 8 6.78 15.26 41.38
N SER A 9 7.33 16.42 41.76
CA SER A 9 7.97 17.34 40.81
C SER A 9 9.23 16.74 40.18
N ALA A 10 10.03 15.97 40.92
CA ALA A 10 11.19 15.26 40.38
C ALA A 10 10.80 14.18 39.36
N LYS A 11 9.72 13.43 39.61
CA LYS A 11 9.18 12.45 38.65
C LYS A 11 8.66 13.12 37.38
N TRP A 12 7.96 14.25 37.52
CA TRP A 12 7.48 15.03 36.38
C TRP A 12 8.62 15.68 35.59
N ALA A 13 9.67 16.19 36.27
CA ALA A 13 10.85 16.75 35.61
C ALA A 13 11.66 15.67 34.85
N ALA A 14 11.80 14.46 35.40
CA ALA A 14 12.42 13.33 34.71
C ALA A 14 11.57 12.85 33.52
N ALA A 15 10.24 12.84 33.65
CA ALA A 15 9.31 12.52 32.56
C ALA A 15 9.34 13.59 31.45
N LEU A 16 9.47 14.87 31.80
CA LEU A 16 9.59 15.97 30.85
C LEU A 16 10.99 16.08 30.21
N GLY A 17 12.04 15.68 30.94
CA GLY A 17 13.41 15.54 30.43
C GLY A 17 13.53 14.39 29.40
N LEU A 18 12.83 13.27 29.64
CA LEU A 18 12.62 12.23 28.60
C LEU A 18 11.66 12.69 27.49
N GLY A 19 10.85 13.72 27.76
CA GLY A 19 9.86 14.26 26.84
C GLY A 19 10.45 14.83 25.54
N TRP A 20 11.75 15.16 25.50
CA TRP A 20 12.46 15.56 24.27
C TRP A 20 13.22 14.40 23.59
N ALA A 21 13.61 13.37 24.35
CA ALA A 21 14.24 12.18 23.80
C ALA A 21 13.23 11.28 23.07
N LEU A 22 11.99 11.23 23.55
CA LEU A 22 10.87 10.52 22.93
C LEU A 22 10.53 10.98 21.51
N PRO A 23 10.34 12.28 21.21
CA PRO A 23 10.07 12.75 19.86
C PRO A 23 11.29 12.61 18.94
N ALA A 24 12.52 12.76 19.46
CA ALA A 24 13.73 12.51 18.67
C ALA A 24 13.87 11.03 18.29
N ALA A 25 13.60 10.11 19.22
CA ALA A 25 13.56 8.68 18.94
C ALA A 25 12.39 8.31 17.99
N ALA A 26 11.21 8.91 18.17
CA ALA A 26 10.07 8.70 17.27
C ALA A 26 10.34 9.23 15.86
N ALA A 27 11.05 10.36 15.72
CA ALA A 27 11.49 10.90 14.45
C ALA A 27 12.55 9.99 13.78
N GLY A 28 13.51 9.48 14.56
CA GLY A 28 14.49 8.51 14.08
C GLY A 28 13.85 7.20 13.60
N VAL A 29 12.90 6.66 14.37
CA VAL A 29 12.14 5.46 13.99
C VAL A 29 11.26 5.73 12.77
N SER A 30 10.66 6.91 12.67
CA SER A 30 9.84 7.29 11.50
C SER A 30 10.69 7.46 10.24
N LEU A 31 11.89 8.03 10.33
CA LEU A 31 12.83 8.19 9.23
C LEU A 31 13.35 6.81 8.75
N VAL A 32 13.72 5.94 9.70
CA VAL A 32 14.17 4.57 9.38
C VAL A 32 13.01 3.76 8.81
N ALA A 33 11.79 3.91 9.34
CA ALA A 33 10.60 3.24 8.80
C ALA A 33 10.23 3.73 7.40
N THR A 34 10.35 5.04 7.10
CA THR A 34 10.12 5.56 5.74
C THR A 34 11.16 5.07 4.75
N LEU A 35 12.44 5.02 5.16
CA LEU A 35 13.53 4.49 4.34
C LEU A 35 13.36 2.98 4.08
N LEU A 36 12.98 2.20 5.09
CA LEU A 36 12.76 0.75 4.97
C LEU A 36 11.48 0.38 4.22
N CYS A 37 10.42 1.22 4.27
CA CYS A 37 9.13 0.93 3.63
C CYS A 37 9.02 1.43 2.18
N GLY A 38 10.13 1.79 1.53
CA GLY A 38 10.16 2.01 0.08
C GLY A 38 9.28 3.16 -0.43
N GLY A 39 9.13 4.23 0.35
CA GLY A 39 8.35 5.42 -0.03
C GLY A 39 6.85 5.36 0.27
N ASP A 40 6.36 4.32 0.94
CA ASP A 40 4.97 4.28 1.43
C ASP A 40 4.84 5.04 2.77
N TRP A 41 4.61 6.35 2.68
CA TRP A 41 4.47 7.24 3.83
C TRP A 41 3.30 6.85 4.75
N TRP A 42 2.26 6.20 4.22
CA TRP A 42 1.11 5.77 5.01
C TRP A 42 1.45 4.62 5.95
N LEU A 43 2.23 3.66 5.44
CA LEU A 43 2.74 2.54 6.23
C LEU A 43 3.70 3.04 7.32
N ALA A 44 4.55 4.03 7.00
CA ALA A 44 5.41 4.67 7.97
C ALA A 44 4.61 5.39 9.08
N LEU A 45 3.47 6.02 8.75
CA LEU A 45 2.58 6.63 9.75
C LEU A 45 1.92 5.58 10.66
N ILE A 46 1.44 4.47 10.11
CA ILE A 46 0.83 3.40 10.91
C ILE A 46 1.84 2.78 11.87
N VAL A 47 3.06 2.52 11.40
CA VAL A 47 4.14 1.94 12.23
C VAL A 47 4.57 2.94 13.32
N SER A 48 4.79 4.20 12.96
CA SER A 48 5.19 5.22 13.94
C SER A 48 4.09 5.50 14.97
N ALA A 49 2.83 5.62 14.56
CA ALA A 49 1.69 5.74 15.47
C ALA A 49 1.49 4.49 16.34
N GLY A 50 1.74 3.30 15.79
CA GLY A 50 1.73 2.04 16.52
C GLY A 50 2.74 2.03 17.67
N VAL A 51 3.99 2.40 17.39
CA VAL A 51 5.07 2.46 18.38
C VAL A 51 4.82 3.58 19.40
N ALA A 52 4.47 4.79 18.95
CA ALA A 52 4.20 5.91 19.84
C ALA A 52 3.03 5.63 20.78
N GLY A 53 1.92 5.09 20.24
CA GLY A 53 0.76 4.71 21.03
C GLY A 53 1.07 3.57 22.01
N PHE A 54 1.88 2.58 21.61
CA PHE A 54 2.32 1.51 22.51
C PHE A 54 3.07 2.06 23.72
N VAL A 55 4.05 2.94 23.52
CA VAL A 55 4.84 3.53 24.61
C VAL A 55 3.95 4.37 25.53
N ALA A 56 3.05 5.18 24.97
CA ALA A 56 2.11 5.99 25.75
C ALA A 56 1.17 5.12 26.59
N LEU A 57 0.51 4.13 25.98
CA LEU A 57 -0.40 3.20 26.65
C LEU A 57 0.30 2.36 27.71
N TRP A 58 1.52 1.88 27.43
CA TRP A 58 2.28 1.09 28.39
C TRP A 58 2.61 1.91 29.62
N SER A 59 3.05 3.17 29.44
CA SER A 59 3.38 4.07 30.56
C SER A 59 2.16 4.45 31.41
N ALA A 60 0.98 4.56 30.81
CA ALA A 60 -0.23 5.04 31.49
C ALA A 60 -1.11 3.92 32.08
N LEU A 61 -1.31 2.83 31.33
CA LEU A 61 -2.33 1.82 31.61
C LEU A 61 -1.75 0.39 31.72
N GLY A 62 -0.44 0.23 31.53
CA GLY A 62 0.26 -1.06 31.63
C GLY A 62 0.26 -1.87 30.33
N LEU A 63 0.74 -3.12 30.43
CA LEU A 63 1.11 -3.93 29.26
C LEU A 63 -0.09 -4.42 28.41
N LYS A 64 -1.21 -4.77 29.05
CA LYS A 64 -2.40 -5.32 28.37
C LYS A 64 -2.96 -4.38 27.28
N PRO A 65 -3.28 -3.10 27.57
CA PRO A 65 -3.81 -2.19 26.56
C PRO A 65 -2.75 -1.79 25.53
N ALA A 66 -1.48 -1.74 25.92
CA ALA A 66 -0.38 -1.49 24.98
C ALA A 66 -0.29 -2.60 23.91
N LEU A 67 -0.39 -3.88 24.31
CA LEU A 67 -0.42 -5.00 23.37
C LEU A 67 -1.66 -4.97 22.47
N ALA A 68 -2.83 -4.63 23.01
CA ALA A 68 -4.05 -4.50 22.21
C ALA A 68 -3.91 -3.43 21.11
N TRP A 69 -3.27 -2.30 21.45
CA TRP A 69 -2.97 -1.25 20.48
C TRP A 69 -2.01 -1.71 19.40
N LEU A 70 -0.91 -2.36 19.80
CA LEU A 70 0.09 -2.86 18.86
C LEU A 70 -0.51 -3.89 17.90
N ALA A 71 -1.38 -4.78 18.41
CA ALA A 71 -2.12 -5.73 17.59
C ALA A 71 -3.05 -5.03 16.58
N GLY A 72 -3.75 -3.97 17.01
CA GLY A 72 -4.58 -3.16 16.12
C GLY A 72 -3.77 -2.47 15.01
N ALA A 73 -2.64 -1.85 15.37
CA ALA A 73 -1.74 -1.22 14.40
C ALA A 73 -1.17 -2.25 13.40
N ALA A 74 -0.79 -3.44 13.88
CA ALA A 74 -0.31 -4.51 13.02
C ALA A 74 -1.39 -5.02 12.05
N ALA A 75 -2.62 -5.22 12.51
CA ALA A 75 -3.74 -5.62 11.67
C ALA A 75 -4.01 -4.60 10.55
N LEU A 76 -3.96 -3.30 10.89
CA LEU A 76 -4.18 -2.22 9.94
C LEU A 76 -3.07 -2.14 8.88
N ALA A 77 -1.81 -2.35 9.29
CA ALA A 77 -0.67 -2.45 8.38
C ALA A 77 -0.79 -3.65 7.41
N ILE A 78 -1.17 -4.84 7.92
CA ILE A 78 -1.38 -6.05 7.10
C ILE A 78 -2.51 -5.83 6.09
N HIS A 79 -3.62 -5.21 6.51
CA HIS A 79 -4.74 -4.91 5.63
C HIS A 79 -4.31 -4.01 4.46
N HIS A 80 -3.57 -2.93 4.74
CA HIS A 80 -3.04 -2.04 3.70
C HIS A 80 -2.10 -2.75 2.73
N LEU A 81 -1.20 -3.61 3.23
CA LEU A 81 -0.33 -4.42 2.38
C LEU A 81 -1.13 -5.37 1.47
N GLY A 82 -2.20 -5.97 2.00
CA GLY A 82 -3.10 -6.84 1.25
C GLY A 82 -3.79 -6.11 0.09
N VAL A 83 -4.35 -4.93 0.36
CA VAL A 83 -5.01 -4.09 -0.66
C VAL A 83 -4.03 -3.69 -1.77
N ARG A 84 -2.80 -3.28 -1.41
CA ARG A 84 -1.77 -2.91 -2.41
C ARG A 84 -1.38 -4.10 -3.29
N LYS A 85 -1.18 -5.29 -2.71
CA LYS A 85 -0.87 -6.51 -3.48
C LYS A 85 -2.02 -6.87 -4.41
N GLY A 86 -3.27 -6.75 -3.95
CA GLY A 86 -4.46 -6.97 -4.77
C GLY A 86 -4.53 -6.00 -5.95
N ALA A 87 -4.34 -4.70 -5.70
CA ALA A 87 -4.32 -3.67 -6.74
C ALA A 87 -3.18 -3.89 -7.77
N ALA A 88 -1.99 -4.25 -7.32
CA ALA A 88 -0.87 -4.55 -8.22
C ALA A 88 -1.13 -5.79 -9.09
N GLN A 89 -1.73 -6.84 -8.52
CA GLN A 89 -2.13 -8.02 -9.28
C GLN A 89 -3.23 -7.70 -10.29
N GLN A 90 -4.19 -6.85 -9.92
CA GLN A 90 -5.24 -6.38 -10.83
C GLN A 90 -4.65 -5.62 -12.02
N ALA A 91 -3.77 -4.64 -11.76
CA ALA A 91 -3.10 -3.88 -12.81
C ALA A 91 -2.29 -4.78 -13.77
N THR A 92 -1.66 -5.82 -13.23
CA THR A 92 -0.92 -6.79 -14.05
C THR A 92 -1.86 -7.62 -14.94
N LYS A 93 -2.99 -8.06 -14.39
CA LYS A 93 -4.03 -8.78 -15.16
C LYS A 93 -4.63 -7.89 -16.24
N GLU A 94 -4.90 -6.63 -15.94
CA GLU A 94 -5.44 -5.65 -16.90
C GLU A 94 -4.48 -5.42 -18.06
N ARG A 95 -3.18 -5.26 -17.80
CA ARG A 95 -2.15 -5.18 -18.84
C ARG A 95 -2.13 -6.44 -19.72
N ALA A 96 -2.11 -7.62 -19.11
CA ALA A 96 -2.14 -8.88 -19.85
C ALA A 96 -3.43 -9.09 -20.66
N ASN A 97 -4.55 -8.53 -20.22
CA ASN A 97 -5.81 -8.54 -20.96
C ASN A 97 -5.76 -7.57 -22.15
N ALA A 98 -5.22 -6.37 -21.95
CA ALA A 98 -5.02 -5.39 -23.01
C ALA A 98 -4.10 -5.95 -24.11
N ASP A 99 -2.98 -6.56 -23.75
CA ASP A 99 -2.05 -7.18 -24.70
C ASP A 99 -2.72 -8.30 -25.50
N ARG A 100 -3.56 -9.11 -24.84
CA ARG A 100 -4.35 -10.15 -25.53
C ARG A 100 -5.37 -9.58 -26.49
N ALA A 101 -6.03 -8.48 -26.14
CA ALA A 101 -6.98 -7.81 -27.02
C ALA A 101 -6.29 -7.24 -28.27
N VAL A 102 -5.10 -6.64 -28.10
CA VAL A 102 -4.28 -6.15 -29.23
C VAL A 102 -3.88 -7.31 -30.14
N GLN A 103 -3.35 -8.40 -29.59
CA GLN A 103 -2.97 -9.58 -30.39
C GLN A 103 -4.15 -10.20 -31.13
N GLN A 104 -5.36 -10.23 -30.52
CA GLN A 104 -6.56 -10.70 -31.21
C GLN A 104 -6.95 -9.78 -32.37
N ALA A 105 -6.87 -8.46 -32.17
CA ALA A 105 -7.15 -7.49 -33.23
C ALA A 105 -6.15 -7.61 -34.39
N GLU A 106 -4.87 -7.82 -34.10
CA GLU A 106 -3.84 -8.04 -35.12
C GLU A 106 -4.07 -9.32 -35.91
N ARG A 107 -4.41 -10.43 -35.23
CA ARG A 107 -4.76 -11.69 -35.91
C ARG A 107 -6.00 -11.53 -36.78
N ALA A 108 -7.03 -10.85 -36.29
CA ALA A 108 -8.24 -10.59 -37.05
C ALA A 108 -7.96 -9.74 -38.30
N ARG A 109 -7.07 -8.75 -38.22
CA ARG A 109 -6.60 -7.97 -39.37
C ARG A 109 -5.83 -8.85 -40.35
N ALA A 110 -4.86 -9.63 -39.88
CA ALA A 110 -4.10 -10.56 -40.72
C ALA A 110 -4.99 -11.60 -41.42
N ASP A 111 -6.04 -12.09 -40.74
CA ASP A 111 -7.01 -13.02 -41.33
C ASP A 111 -7.95 -12.33 -42.33
N ALA A 112 -8.29 -11.06 -42.10
CA ALA A 112 -9.03 -10.25 -43.07
C ALA A 112 -8.17 -9.98 -44.32
N ASP A 113 -6.91 -9.58 -44.14
CA ASP A 113 -5.97 -9.33 -45.23
C ASP A 113 -5.73 -10.59 -46.05
N ARG A 114 -5.53 -11.76 -45.41
CA ARG A 114 -5.42 -13.05 -46.09
C ARG A 114 -6.64 -13.36 -46.95
N ARG A 115 -7.85 -13.17 -46.39
CA ARG A 115 -9.11 -13.38 -47.14
C ARG A 115 -9.29 -12.39 -48.28
N ASN A 116 -8.83 -11.15 -48.13
CA ASN A 116 -8.91 -10.12 -49.15
C ASN A 116 -7.87 -10.31 -50.27
N SER A 117 -6.72 -10.92 -49.95
CA SER A 117 -5.67 -11.25 -50.91
C SER A 117 -5.94 -12.49 -51.75
N ASP A 118 -7.02 -13.23 -51.47
CA ASP A 118 -7.40 -14.44 -52.20
C ASP A 118 -8.02 -14.05 -53.57
N PRO A 119 -7.31 -14.30 -54.69
CA PRO A 119 -7.76 -13.89 -56.02
C PRO A 119 -8.97 -14.68 -56.51
N GLU A 120 -9.26 -15.86 -55.95
CA GLU A 120 -10.42 -16.66 -56.37
C GLU A 120 -11.74 -16.05 -55.89
N ARG A 121 -11.76 -15.38 -54.73
CA ARG A 121 -12.97 -14.77 -54.16
C ARG A 121 -13.34 -13.41 -54.74
N LEU A 122 -12.38 -12.63 -55.23
CA LEU A 122 -12.66 -11.37 -55.94
C LEU A 122 -13.46 -11.59 -57.23
N ARG A 123 -13.41 -12.80 -57.80
CA ARG A 123 -14.08 -13.16 -59.05
C ARG A 123 -15.56 -13.55 -58.87
N ASP A 124 -15.98 -13.88 -57.65
CA ASP A 124 -17.36 -14.29 -57.35
C ASP A 124 -18.31 -13.10 -57.13
N ASP A 125 -17.79 -11.94 -56.71
CA ASP A 125 -18.59 -10.71 -56.51
C ASP A 125 -18.83 -9.92 -57.82
N ASP A 126 -18.09 -10.24 -58.89
CA ASP A 126 -18.30 -9.66 -60.23
C ASP A 126 -19.46 -10.33 -61.00
N GLY A 127 -20.20 -11.23 -60.35
CA GLY A 127 -21.47 -11.78 -60.81
C GLY A 127 -22.59 -10.74 -60.85
N PHE A 128 -22.35 -9.61 -61.54
CA PHE A 128 -23.39 -8.66 -61.94
C PHE A 128 -24.47 -9.42 -62.71
N ARG A 129 -25.60 -9.64 -62.03
CA ARG A 129 -26.91 -9.92 -62.64
C ARG A 129 -27.12 -8.96 -63.80
N ARG A 130 -27.18 -9.52 -65.01
CA ARG A 130 -27.70 -8.86 -66.21
C ARG A 130 -29.07 -9.49 -66.44
N ASP A 131 -30.04 -9.03 -65.66
CA ASP A 131 -31.43 -9.46 -65.75
C ASP A 131 -32.29 -8.20 -65.80
#